data_AF-A0A968II29-F1
#
_entry.id   AF-A0A968II29-F1
#
_cell.length_a   1.000
_cell.length_b   1.000
_cell.length_c   1.000
_cell.angle_alpha   90.00
_cell.angle_beta   90.00
_cell.angle_gamma   90.00
#
_symmetry.space_group_name_H-M   'P 1'
#
loop_
_entity.id
_entity.type
_entity.pdbx_description
1 polymer ?
#
loop_
_entity_poly.entity_id
_entity_poly.type
_entity_poly.pdbx_seq_one_letter_code
_entity_poly.pdbx_strand_id
1 'polypeptide(L)' 'MKKFLKHWENKLNEQVVHPHTGYKVSLRRCFKLQICEYIGCLMGERETYRPMQWER' A
#
# COMPACT_ATOMS: atom_id res chain seq x y z
N MET A 1 23.53 -7.85 -6.16
CA MET A 1 22.31 -8.24 -5.42
C MET A 1 22.18 -7.68 -4.01
N LYS A 2 23.14 -7.84 -3.08
CA LYS A 2 22.99 -7.40 -1.67
C LYS A 2 22.60 -5.92 -1.49
N LYS A 3 23.17 -5.01 -2.31
CA LYS A 3 22.83 -3.57 -2.28
C LYS A 3 21.37 -3.30 -2.65
N PHE A 4 20.87 -3.97 -3.70
CA PHE A 4 19.49 -3.84 -4.15
C PHE A 4 18.51 -4.32 -3.06
N LEU A 5 18.75 -5.51 -2.49
CA LEU A 5 17.88 -6.06 -1.44
C LEU A 5 17.80 -5.15 -0.22
N LYS A 6 18.95 -4.59 0.22
CA LYS A 6 18.97 -3.62 1.33
C LYS A 6 18.20 -2.35 0.98
N HIS A 7 18.40 -1.80 -0.21
CA HIS A 7 17.69 -0.59 -0.63
C HIS A 7 16.18 -0.83 -0.74
N TRP A 8 15.79 -1.97 -1.29
CA TRP A 8 14.40 -2.39 -1.41
C TRP A 8 13.73 -2.56 -0.05
N GLU A 9 14.38 -3.25 0.89
CA GLU A 9 13.85 -3.43 2.25
C GLU A 9 13.70 -2.09 2.97
N ASN A 10 14.67 -1.19 2.81
CA ASN A 10 14.57 0.17 3.35
C ASN A 10 13.37 0.92 2.74
N LYS A 11 13.16 0.80 1.42
CA LYS A 11 12.03 1.45 0.73
C LYS A 11 10.69 0.90 1.20
N LEU A 12 10.58 -0.40 1.44
CA LEU A 12 9.37 -1.05 1.97
C LEU A 12 9.02 -0.59 3.39
N ASN A 13 10.04 -0.28 4.21
CA ASN A 13 9.85 0.17 5.58
C ASN A 13 9.72 1.71 5.72
N GLU A 14 9.88 2.44 4.62
CA GLU A 14 9.66 3.88 4.56
C GLU A 14 8.20 4.22 4.94
N GLN A 15 8.05 5.25 5.76
CA GLN A 15 6.75 5.70 6.24
C GLN A 15 6.15 6.71 5.27
N VAL A 16 4.96 6.42 4.78
CA VAL A 16 4.19 7.26 3.85
C VAL A 16 2.83 7.59 4.45
N VAL A 17 2.25 8.71 4.03
CA VAL A 17 0.85 9.03 4.36
C VAL A 17 -0.04 8.30 3.38
N HIS A 18 -0.96 7.48 3.89
CA HIS A 18 -1.88 6.73 3.05
C HIS A 18 -2.96 7.67 2.46
N PRO A 19 -3.14 7.71 1.13
CA PRO A 19 -3.94 8.75 0.47
C PRO A 19 -5.42 8.73 0.88
N HIS A 20 -6.00 7.56 1.15
CA HIS A 20 -7.43 7.46 1.49
C HIS A 20 -7.74 7.59 2.99
N THR A 21 -6.75 7.40 3.86
CA THR A 21 -7.00 7.34 5.32
C THR A 21 -6.24 8.40 6.11
N GLY A 22 -5.27 9.09 5.49
CA GLY A 22 -4.44 10.10 6.14
C GLY A 22 -3.44 9.56 7.17
N TYR A 23 -3.45 8.25 7.44
CA TYR A 23 -2.55 7.65 8.41
C TYR A 23 -1.14 7.47 7.88
N LYS A 24 -0.14 7.71 8.74
CA LYS A 24 1.26 7.41 8.46
C LYS A 24 1.52 5.92 8.68
N VAL A 25 1.83 5.21 7.61
CA VAL A 25 2.05 3.76 7.60
C VAL A 25 3.23 3.40 6.70
N SER A 26 3.82 2.22 6.88
CA SER A 26 4.89 1.77 5.99
C SER A 26 4.37 1.46 4.59
N LEU A 27 5.21 1.62 3.57
CA LEU A 27 4.88 1.24 2.19
C LEU A 27 4.46 -0.24 2.10
N ARG A 28 5.11 -1.12 2.88
CA ARG A 28 4.73 -2.54 3.02
C ARG A 28 3.31 -2.70 3.54
N ARG A 29 2.88 -1.89 4.52
CA ARG A 29 1.50 -1.91 5.03
C ARG A 29 0.53 -1.43 3.96
N CYS A 30 0.89 -0.42 3.17
CA CYS A 30 0.08 0.03 2.05
C CYS A 30 -0.20 -1.08 1.03
N PHE A 31 0.78 -1.91 0.68
CA PHE A 31 0.54 -3.06 -0.19
C PHE A 31 -0.47 -4.04 0.40
N LYS A 32 -0.38 -4.35 1.69
CA LYS A 32 -1.37 -5.21 2.36
C LYS A 32 -2.77 -4.60 2.31
N LEU A 33 -2.89 -3.29 2.56
CA LEU A 33 -4.16 -2.60 2.49
C LEU A 33 -4.77 -2.70 1.09
N GLN A 34 -4.00 -2.47 0.03
CA GLN A 34 -4.48 -2.60 -1.35
C GLN A 34 -4.92 -4.02 -1.70
N ILE A 35 -4.24 -5.05 -1.21
CA ILE A 35 -4.67 -6.44 -1.38
C ILE A 35 -6.00 -6.68 -0.65
N CYS A 36 -6.15 -6.21 0.58
CA CYS A 36 -7.41 -6.35 1.33
C CYS A 36 -8.57 -5.60 0.66
N GLU A 37 -8.32 -4.39 0.14
CA GLU A 37 -9.30 -3.62 -0.65
C GLU A 37 -9.81 -4.43 -1.84
N TYR A 38 -8.88 -5.04 -2.58
CA TYR A 38 -9.22 -5.84 -3.76
C TYR A 38 -10.01 -7.09 -3.39
N ILE A 39 -9.59 -7.82 -2.34
CA ILE A 39 -10.33 -8.97 -1.83
C ILE A 39 -11.75 -8.57 -1.40
N GLY A 40 -11.91 -7.44 -0.70
CA GLY A 40 -13.22 -6.92 -0.32
C GLY A 40 -14.13 -6.66 -1.52
N CYS A 41 -13.59 -6.18 -2.64
CA CYS A 41 -14.34 -6.07 -3.89
C CYS A 41 -14.77 -7.44 -4.45
N LEU A 42 -13.88 -8.44 -4.43
CA LEU A 42 -14.22 -9.79 -4.89
C LEU A 42 -15.29 -10.47 -4.00
N MET A 43 -15.29 -10.16 -2.71
CA MET A 43 -16.26 -10.67 -1.74
C MET A 43 -17.59 -9.90 -1.75
N GLY A 44 -17.71 -8.83 -2.55
CA GLY A 44 -18.91 -7.98 -2.60
C GLY A 44 -19.07 -7.03 -1.41
N GLU A 45 -18.07 -6.92 -0.54
CA GLU A 45 -18.05 -5.96 0.58
C GLU A 45 -17.88 -4.51 0.10
N ARG A 46 -17.38 -4.33 -1.13
CA ARG A 46 -17.18 -3.03 -1.77
C ARG A 46 -17.53 -3.09 -3.25
N GLU A 47 -18.30 -2.11 -3.71
CA GLU A 47 -18.73 -2.02 -5.11
C GLU A 47 -17.57 -1.75 -6.09
N THR A 48 -16.54 -1.01 -5.69
CA THR A 48 -15.46 -0.62 -6.60
C THR A 48 -14.11 -0.51 -5.88
N TYR A 49 -13.07 -1.03 -6.53
CA TYR A 49 -11.71 -0.96 -6.04
C TYR A 49 -11.17 0.48 -6.10
N ARG A 50 -10.57 0.93 -5.00
CA ARG A 50 -9.99 2.28 -4.88
C ARG A 50 -8.46 2.19 -4.84
N PRO A 51 -7.77 2.38 -5.98
CA PRO A 51 -6.32 2.35 -6.01
C PRO A 51 -5.74 3.51 -5.18
N MET A 52 -4.59 3.28 -4.54
CA MET A 52 -3.79 4.37 -4.01
C MET A 52 -3.22 5.21 -5.16
N GLN A 53 -3.60 6.48 -5.19
CA GLN A 53 -3.02 7.49 -6.07
C GLN A 53 -2.27 8.48 -5.20
N TRP A 54 -0.99 8.70 -5.50
CA TRP A 54 -0.25 9.83 -4.95
C TRP A 54 -0.31 10.96 -5.95
N GLU A 55 -0.55 12.18 -5.47
CA GLU A 55 -0.41 13.37 -6.30
C GLU A 55 1.02 13.42 -6.84
N ARG A 56 1.14 13.65 -8.16
CA ARG A 56 2.43 13.77 -8.85
C ARG A 56 3.05 15.13 -8.63
#